data_AF-A0ABD6L6C7-F1
#
_entry.id   AF-A0ABD6L6C7-F1
#
_cell.length_a   1.000
_cell.length_b   1.000
_cell.length_c   1.000
_cell.angle_alpha   90.00
_cell.angle_beta   90.00
_cell.angle_gamma   90.00
#
_symmetry.space_group_name_H-M   'P 1'
#
loop_
_entity.id
_entity.type
_entity.pdbx_description
1 polymer ?
#
loop_
_entity_poly.entity_id
_entity_poly.type
_entity_poly.pdbx_seq_one_letter_code
_entity_poly.pdbx_strand_id
1 'polypeptide(L)'
;MKQTVEEAAYDYATNKTKFRKDVLKEVDADTYVSRHADSMEDFQCGAEWQSKQSPWISVNERLPENNTVVLTRGAYGFLICQLSSLGEWETGANVNKERLGITHWMPIPSFEGILEANRDVLERIKEKGD
;
A
#
# COMPACT_ATOMS: atom_id res chain seq x y z
N MET A 1 13.59 -5.62 10.55
CA MET A 1 12.13 -5.54 10.35
C MET A 1 11.82 -4.09 9.97
N LYS A 2 10.97 -3.82 8.97
CA LYS A 2 10.52 -2.45 8.72
C LYS A 2 9.51 -2.08 9.82
N GLN A 3 9.51 -0.81 10.23
CA GLN A 3 8.58 -0.25 11.20
C GLN A 3 7.14 -0.45 10.74
N THR A 4 6.22 -0.81 11.65
CA THR A 4 4.79 -0.88 11.33
C THR A 4 4.17 0.51 11.23
N VAL A 5 2.97 0.62 10.65
CA VAL A 5 2.28 1.90 10.54
C VAL A 5 1.95 2.45 11.94
N GLU A 6 1.59 1.58 12.88
CA GLU A 6 1.32 1.89 14.28
C GLU A 6 2.56 2.45 14.96
N GLU A 7 3.71 1.78 14.80
CA GLU A 7 4.99 2.23 15.38
C GLU A 7 5.39 3.60 14.80
N ALA A 8 5.23 3.80 13.49
CA ALA A 8 5.54 5.07 12.85
C ALA A 8 4.60 6.21 13.30
N ALA A 9 3.30 5.91 13.44
CA ALA A 9 2.30 6.84 13.95
C ALA A 9 2.61 7.27 15.39
N TYR A 10 2.97 6.29 16.23
CA TYR A 10 3.33 6.51 17.62
C TYR A 10 4.58 7.40 17.76
N ASP A 11 5.64 7.11 17.00
CA ASP A 11 6.87 7.90 16.98
C ASP A 11 6.62 9.34 16.52
N TYR A 12 5.81 9.52 15.46
CA TYR A 12 5.44 10.84 14.96
C TYR A 12 4.67 11.63 16.01
N ALA A 13 3.63 11.06 16.61
CA ALA A 13 2.82 11.71 17.65
C ALA A 13 3.68 12.10 18.87
N THR A 14 4.63 11.24 19.26
CA THR A 14 5.57 11.49 20.35
C THR A 14 6.54 12.62 20.05
N ASN A 15 7.16 12.63 18.86
CA ASN A 15 8.10 13.66 18.48
C ASN A 15 7.43 15.03 18.30
N LYS A 16 6.22 15.07 17.72
CA LYS A 16 5.45 16.31 17.56
C LYS A 16 5.04 16.92 18.89
N THR A 17 4.66 16.08 19.85
CA THR A 17 4.35 16.48 21.23
C THR A 17 5.57 17.10 21.91
N LYS A 18 6.72 16.41 21.87
CA LYS A 18 7.98 16.92 22.43
C LYS A 18 8.38 18.26 21.80
N PHE A 19 8.32 18.37 20.47
CA PHE A 19 8.68 19.60 19.77
C PHE A 19 7.79 20.80 20.18
N ARG A 20 6.47 20.62 20.28
CA ARG A 20 5.55 21.70 20.67
C ARG A 20 5.76 22.18 22.11
N LYS A 21 6.05 21.24 23.01
CA LYS A 21 6.33 21.53 24.43
C LYS A 21 7.70 22.19 24.60
N ASP A 22 8.75 21.54 24.10
CA ASP A 22 10.14 21.87 24.47
C ASP A 22 10.74 22.96 23.57
N VAL A 23 10.34 23.03 22.30
CA VAL A 23 10.89 23.98 21.31
C VAL A 23 9.98 25.20 21.17
N LEU A 24 8.71 24.99 20.85
CA LEU A 24 7.79 26.10 20.56
C LEU A 24 7.22 26.75 21.83
N LYS A 25 7.20 26.04 22.96
CA LYS A 25 6.60 26.48 24.23
C LYS A 25 5.14 26.95 24.08
N GLU A 26 4.44 26.43 23.07
CA GLU A 26 3.06 26.80 22.71
C GLU A 26 2.02 26.21 23.67
N VAL A 27 2.44 25.31 24.54
CA VAL A 27 1.59 24.55 25.44
C VAL A 27 2.24 24.44 26.80
N ASP A 28 1.42 24.65 27.83
CA ASP A 28 1.82 24.54 29.22
C ASP A 28 2.20 23.09 29.55
N ALA A 29 3.38 22.93 30.16
CA ALA A 29 4.01 21.63 30.39
C ALA A 29 3.22 20.71 31.33
N ASP A 30 2.41 21.29 32.21
CA ASP A 30 1.71 20.62 33.31
C ASP A 30 0.26 20.27 32.93
N THR A 31 -0.29 20.90 31.89
CA THR A 31 -1.68 20.70 31.43
C THR A 31 -1.78 20.15 30.00
N TYR A 32 -0.65 19.91 29.32
CA TYR A 32 -0.66 19.35 27.96
C TYR A 32 -1.17 17.91 27.96
N VAL A 33 -2.44 17.75 27.59
CA VAL A 33 -3.03 16.45 27.25
C VAL A 33 -2.39 15.99 25.95
N SER A 34 -1.59 14.94 26.03
CA SER A 34 -0.99 14.37 24.84
C SER A 34 -2.09 13.83 23.92
N ARG A 35 -2.20 14.41 22.72
CA ARG A 35 -3.13 13.96 21.66
C ARG A 35 -2.63 12.70 20.95
N HIS A 36 -1.96 11.80 21.70
CA HIS A 36 -1.40 10.57 21.17
C HIS A 36 -2.45 9.75 20.43
N ALA A 37 -3.66 9.63 21.00
CA ALA A 37 -4.75 8.88 20.40
C ALA A 37 -5.22 9.52 19.08
N ASP A 38 -5.66 10.77 19.09
CA ASP A 38 -6.22 11.45 17.91
C ASP A 38 -5.21 11.52 16.75
N SER A 39 -3.95 11.86 17.01
CA SER A 39 -2.93 11.97 15.95
C SER A 39 -2.50 10.61 15.40
N MET A 40 -2.60 9.55 16.20
CA MET A 40 -2.31 8.18 15.78
C MET A 40 -3.43 7.65 14.89
N GLU A 41 -4.69 7.84 15.30
CA GLU A 41 -5.87 7.46 14.53
C GLU A 41 -5.89 8.18 13.17
N ASP A 42 -5.69 9.50 13.14
CA ASP A 42 -5.61 10.28 11.90
C ASP A 42 -4.52 9.76 10.95
N PHE A 43 -3.34 9.44 11.47
CA PHE A 43 -2.22 8.93 10.67
C PHE A 43 -2.51 7.52 10.14
N GLN A 44 -3.06 6.64 10.98
CA GLN A 44 -3.45 5.29 10.58
C GLN A 44 -4.52 5.33 9.50
N CYS A 45 -5.57 6.15 9.67
CA CYS A 45 -6.59 6.36 8.64
C CYS A 45 -5.99 6.88 7.33
N GLY A 46 -5.04 7.81 7.38
CA GLY A 46 -4.34 8.30 6.20
C GLY A 46 -3.49 7.22 5.51
N ALA A 47 -2.77 6.40 6.29
CA ALA A 47 -1.97 5.28 5.78
C ALA A 47 -2.84 4.17 5.17
N GLU A 48 -3.97 3.83 5.81
CA GLU A 48 -4.96 2.91 5.26
C GLU A 48 -5.62 3.45 3.99
N TRP A 49 -5.94 4.75 3.95
CA TRP A 49 -6.46 5.37 2.73
C TRP A 49 -5.45 5.29 1.59
N GLN A 50 -4.17 5.55 1.89
CA GLN A 50 -3.08 5.48 0.91
C GLN A 50 -2.87 4.04 0.42
N SER A 51 -2.90 3.05 1.30
CA SER A 51 -2.72 1.65 0.90
C SER A 51 -3.83 1.19 -0.05
N LYS A 52 -5.07 1.66 0.18
CA LYS A 52 -6.22 1.45 -0.73
C LYS A 52 -6.07 2.11 -2.10
N GLN A 53 -5.18 3.09 -2.27
CA GLN A 53 -4.89 3.68 -3.59
C GLN A 53 -3.98 2.80 -4.44
N SER A 54 -3.20 1.91 -3.82
CA SER A 54 -2.32 0.99 -4.55
C SER A 54 -3.13 -0.18 -5.12
N PRO A 55 -2.99 -0.52 -6.41
CA PRO A 55 -3.60 -1.73 -6.95
C PRO A 55 -2.91 -3.02 -6.44
N TRP A 56 -1.72 -2.89 -5.85
CA TRP A 56 -0.93 -4.01 -5.33
C TRP A 56 -1.38 -4.39 -3.93
N ILE A 57 -1.73 -5.67 -3.78
CA ILE A 57 -2.16 -6.31 -2.55
C ILE A 57 -1.01 -7.17 -2.03
N SER A 58 -0.70 -7.06 -0.74
CA SER A 58 0.33 -7.89 -0.10
C SER A 58 -0.16 -9.34 0.05
N VAL A 59 0.71 -10.32 -0.21
CA VAL A 59 0.37 -11.74 0.04
C VAL A 59 0.11 -12.03 1.52
N ASN A 60 0.64 -11.20 2.42
CA ASN A 60 0.39 -11.29 3.86
C ASN A 60 -0.97 -10.68 4.26
N GLU A 61 -1.53 -9.80 3.43
CA GLU A 61 -2.87 -9.24 3.63
C GLU A 61 -3.92 -10.22 3.14
N ARG A 62 -3.81 -10.66 1.89
CA ARG A 62 -4.64 -11.73 1.31
C ARG A 62 -4.04 -12.32 0.05
N LEU A 63 -4.43 -13.54 -0.25
CA LEU A 63 -4.13 -14.23 -1.51
C LEU A 63 -5.22 -13.97 -2.56
N PRO A 64 -4.91 -14.10 -3.87
CA PRO A 64 -5.93 -14.10 -4.91
C PRO A 64 -6.79 -15.37 -4.83
N GLU A 65 -7.92 -15.37 -5.52
CA GLU A 65 -8.73 -16.58 -5.69
C GLU A 65 -7.95 -17.64 -6.47
N ASN A 66 -8.16 -18.91 -6.11
CA ASN A 66 -7.49 -20.03 -6.76
C ASN A 66 -7.77 -20.04 -8.28
N ASN A 67 -6.74 -20.35 -9.05
CA ASN A 67 -6.74 -20.35 -10.52
C ASN A 67 -7.04 -18.98 -11.16
N THR A 68 -6.95 -17.88 -10.40
CA THR A 68 -7.00 -16.52 -10.96
C THR A 68 -5.61 -16.11 -11.44
N VAL A 69 -5.53 -15.71 -12.71
CA VAL A 69 -4.30 -15.17 -13.30
C VAL A 69 -4.11 -13.72 -12.85
N VAL A 70 -2.99 -13.45 -12.21
CA VAL A 70 -2.66 -12.15 -11.62
C VAL A 70 -1.26 -11.70 -12.02
N LEU A 71 -1.03 -10.38 -11.97
CA LEU A 71 0.31 -9.83 -12.05
C LEU A 71 0.94 -9.86 -10.65
N THR A 72 2.14 -10.40 -10.52
CA THR A 72 2.85 -10.55 -9.24
C THR A 72 4.16 -9.78 -9.23
N ARG A 73 4.61 -9.40 -8.03
CA ARG A 73 5.91 -8.80 -7.76
C ARG A 73 6.68 -9.67 -6.79
N GLY A 74 7.85 -10.17 -7.22
CA GLY A 74 8.69 -11.07 -6.44
C GLY A 74 10.18 -10.91 -6.73
N ALA A 75 10.96 -11.94 -6.42
CA ALA A 75 12.42 -11.94 -6.54
C ALA A 75 12.92 -11.75 -7.99
N TYR A 76 12.13 -12.17 -8.97
CA TYR A 76 12.42 -12.03 -10.40
C TYR A 76 11.78 -10.79 -11.05
N GLY A 77 11.32 -9.82 -10.25
CA GLY A 77 10.61 -8.64 -10.74
C GLY A 77 9.11 -8.90 -10.89
N PHE A 78 8.55 -8.60 -12.06
CA PHE A 78 7.13 -8.77 -12.34
C PHE A 78 6.87 -10.02 -13.18
N LEU A 79 5.96 -10.89 -12.71
CA LEU A 79 5.59 -12.13 -13.39
C LEU A 79 4.07 -12.30 -13.42
N ILE A 80 3.56 -12.91 -14.49
CA ILE A 80 2.19 -13.40 -14.52
C ILE A 80 2.18 -14.77 -13.84
N CYS A 81 1.37 -14.90 -12.80
CA CYS A 81 1.22 -16.12 -12.04
C CYS A 81 -0.25 -16.42 -11.75
N GLN A 82 -0.52 -17.65 -11.34
CA GLN A 82 -1.78 -18.06 -10.71
C GLN A 82 -1.49 -18.80 -9.42
N LEU A 83 -2.42 -18.76 -8.48
CA LEU A 83 -2.36 -19.55 -7.25
C LEU A 83 -3.13 -20.86 -7.47
N SER A 84 -2.46 -22.00 -7.33
CA SER A 84 -3.10 -23.30 -7.47
C SER A 84 -4.04 -23.58 -6.31
N SER A 85 -4.94 -24.56 -6.48
CA SER A 85 -5.82 -25.03 -5.38
C SER A 85 -5.06 -25.58 -4.16
N LEU A 86 -3.77 -25.89 -4.31
CA LEU A 86 -2.89 -26.37 -3.24
C LEU A 86 -2.11 -25.22 -2.55
N GLY A 87 -2.35 -23.97 -2.96
CA GLY A 87 -1.65 -22.80 -2.41
C GLY A 87 -0.26 -22.57 -3.00
N GLU A 88 0.07 -23.20 -4.13
CA GLU A 88 1.36 -23.05 -4.79
C GLU A 88 1.28 -22.02 -5.92
N TRP A 89 2.30 -21.18 -6.05
CA TRP A 89 2.39 -20.22 -7.14
C TRP A 89 2.89 -20.89 -8.43
N GLU A 90 2.12 -20.73 -9.50
CA GLU A 90 2.44 -21.24 -10.81
C GLU A 90 2.67 -20.11 -11.80
N THR A 91 3.68 -20.27 -12.66
CA THR A 91 3.98 -19.35 -13.75
C THR A 91 4.46 -20.14 -14.97
N GLY A 92 4.17 -19.63 -16.17
CA GLY A 92 4.70 -20.15 -17.43
C GLY A 92 6.13 -19.71 -17.71
N ALA A 93 6.71 -18.85 -16.88
CA ALA A 93 8.11 -18.44 -17.01
C ALA A 93 9.05 -19.58 -16.61
N ASN A 94 10.17 -19.72 -17.33
CA ASN A 94 11.23 -20.67 -16.99
C ASN A 94 12.08 -20.15 -15.83
N VAL A 95 11.51 -20.14 -14.63
CA VAL A 95 12.13 -19.66 -13.38
C VAL A 95 12.01 -20.71 -12.28
N ASN A 96 12.90 -20.64 -11.28
CA ASN A 96 12.81 -21.51 -10.11
C ASN A 96 11.60 -21.10 -9.26
N LYS A 97 10.55 -21.94 -9.24
CA LYS A 97 9.29 -21.69 -8.53
C LYS A 97 9.48 -21.53 -7.01
N GLU A 98 10.42 -22.26 -6.41
CA GLU A 98 10.73 -22.17 -4.97
C GLU A 98 11.37 -20.83 -4.59
N ARG A 99 11.93 -20.12 -5.58
CA ARG A 99 12.60 -18.82 -5.39
C ARG A 99 11.78 -17.64 -5.90
N LEU A 100 10.50 -17.84 -6.21
CA LEU A 100 9.62 -16.77 -6.71
C LEU A 100 9.58 -15.58 -5.76
N GLY A 101 9.58 -15.83 -4.44
CA GLY A 101 9.61 -14.78 -3.41
C GLY A 101 8.52 -13.73 -3.64
N ILE A 102 7.32 -14.16 -4.04
CA ILE A 102 6.21 -13.25 -4.35
C ILE A 102 5.81 -12.53 -3.08
N THR A 103 5.78 -11.20 -3.14
CA THR A 103 5.43 -10.34 -2.01
C THR A 103 4.09 -9.64 -2.21
N HIS A 104 3.75 -9.33 -3.46
CA HIS A 104 2.54 -8.59 -3.80
C HIS A 104 1.95 -9.11 -5.11
N TRP A 105 0.64 -8.91 -5.29
CA TRP A 105 -0.07 -9.22 -6.51
C TRP A 105 -1.12 -8.14 -6.81
N MET A 106 -1.55 -8.05 -8.06
CA MET A 106 -2.72 -7.25 -8.44
C MET A 106 -3.53 -7.98 -9.52
N PRO A 107 -4.86 -7.79 -9.56
CA PRO A 107 -5.67 -8.31 -10.66
C PRO A 107 -5.21 -7.69 -11.98
N ILE A 108 -5.19 -8.49 -13.05
CA ILE A 108 -4.96 -7.98 -14.39
C ILE A 108 -6.27 -7.34 -14.87
N PRO A 109 -6.29 -6.03 -15.18
CA PRO A 109 -7.50 -5.39 -15.67
C PRO A 109 -7.99 -6.04 -16.96
N SER A 110 -9.31 -6.14 -17.11
CA SER A 110 -9.90 -6.55 -18.39
C SER A 110 -9.67 -5.45 -19.44
N PHE A 111 -9.72 -5.83 -20.72
CA PHE A 111 -9.62 -4.87 -21.81
C PHE A 111 -10.70 -3.77 -21.70
N GLU A 112 -11.94 -4.15 -21.45
CA GLU A 112 -13.05 -3.21 -21.23
C GLU A 112 -12.81 -2.30 -20.02
N GLY A 113 -12.29 -2.84 -18.92
CA GLY A 113 -11.95 -2.04 -17.74
C GLY A 113 -10.84 -1.02 -18.02
N ILE A 114 -9.88 -1.36 -18.89
CA ILE A 114 -8.86 -0.41 -19.34
C ILE A 114 -9.49 0.69 -20.19
N LEU A 115 -10.41 0.36 -21.11
CA LEU A 115 -11.09 1.36 -21.94
C LEU A 115 -11.93 2.30 -21.08
N GLU A 116 -12.70 1.78 -20.13
CA GLU A 116 -13.53 2.58 -19.25
C GLU A 116 -12.70 3.54 -18.39
N ALA A 117 -11.62 3.05 -17.77
CA ALA A 117 -10.71 3.87 -16.97
C ALA A 117 -9.98 4.97 -17.77
N ASN A 118 -9.96 4.86 -19.10
CA ASN A 118 -9.28 5.81 -19.99
C ASN A 118 -10.23 6.52 -20.96
N ARG A 119 -11.55 6.48 -20.74
CA ARG A 119 -12.55 7.09 -21.63
C ARG A 119 -12.34 8.59 -21.85
N ASP A 120 -11.86 9.29 -20.83
CA ASP A 120 -11.66 10.75 -20.78
C ASP A 120 -10.20 11.16 -21.07
N VAL A 121 -9.33 10.23 -21.45
CA VAL A 121 -7.87 10.49 -21.52
C VAL A 121 -7.52 11.64 -22.47
N LEU A 122 -8.27 11.79 -23.56
CA LEU A 122 -8.08 12.86 -24.53
C LEU A 122 -8.49 14.23 -23.98
N GLU A 123 -9.48 14.30 -23.08
CA GLU A 123 -9.91 15.54 -22.43
C GLU A 123 -8.84 15.97 -21.42
N ARG A 124 -8.35 15.04 -20.60
CA ARG A 124 -7.26 15.28 -19.63
C ARG A 124 -5.95 15.76 -20.27
N ILE A 125 -5.63 15.28 -21.48
CA ILE A 125 -4.43 15.72 -22.20
C ILE A 125 -4.59 17.18 -22.68
N LYS A 126 -5.79 17.58 -23.12
CA LYS A 126 -6.05 18.94 -23.59
C LYS A 126 -6.00 19.96 -22.45
N GLU A 127 -6.52 19.63 -21.27
CA GLU A 127 -6.51 20.52 -20.10
C GLU A 127 -5.10 20.80 -19.54
N LYS A 128 -4.14 19.91 -19.78
CA LYS A 128 -2.74 20.08 -19.35
C LYS A 128 -1.85 20.79 -20.39
N GLY A 129 -2.43 21.18 -21.52
CA GLY A 129 -1.73 21.77 -22.67
C GLY A 129 -1.56 23.29 -22.65
N ASP A 130 -2.04 23.99 -21.61
CA ASP A 130 -1.84 25.43 -21.37
C ASP A 130 -0.85 25.70 -20.21
#